data_AF-A0A2G8SB78-F1
#
_entry.id   AF-A0A2G8SB78-F1
#
_cell.length_a   1.000
_cell.length_b   1.000
_cell.length_c   1.000
_cell.angle_alpha   90.00
_cell.angle_beta   90.00
_cell.angle_gamma   90.00
#
_symmetry.space_group_name_H-M   'P 1'
#
loop_
_entity.id
_entity.type
_entity.pdbx_description
1 polymer ?
#
loop_
_entity_poly.entity_id
_entity_poly.type
_entity_poly.pdbx_seq_one_letter_code
_entity_poly.pdbx_strand_id
1 'polypeptide(L)'
;MIVVATTHPATPPSHRTPFKLARMDQRLEEANERNDVDLRFAEVNQRIDRHTNEVNARIDELKKVTIKGYIKLIRLDNALYQLPGSLEEVPFPDGTFPWGKEVEVDGPSHTRVKLPELRNLESVKNLTEPETFGYFQGYYPGEQMPPQTARRREKILLAIGLGKDLHLL
;
A
#
# COMPACT_ATOMS: atom_id res chain seq x y z
N MET A 1 28.70 2.08 95.52
CA MET A 1 28.11 2.61 94.28
C MET A 1 28.76 1.86 93.14
N ILE A 2 27.99 0.99 92.46
CA ILE A 2 28.47 0.08 91.42
C ILE A 2 28.33 0.80 90.09
N VAL A 3 29.41 0.88 89.30
CA VAL A 3 29.35 1.32 87.90
C VAL A 3 29.64 0.11 87.03
N VAL A 4 28.60 -0.30 86.31
CA VAL A 4 28.51 -1.51 85.48
C VAL A 4 29.33 -1.30 84.20
N ALA A 5 30.30 -2.18 83.96
CA ALA A 5 31.04 -2.23 82.71
C ALA A 5 30.20 -2.91 81.62
N THR A 6 29.91 -2.17 80.56
CA THR A 6 29.26 -2.65 79.33
C THR A 6 30.28 -3.38 78.45
N THR A 7 30.09 -4.69 78.24
CA THR A 7 30.78 -5.44 77.19
C THR A 7 29.80 -5.76 76.06
N HIS A 8 30.02 -5.17 74.88
CA HIS A 8 29.31 -5.54 73.66
C HIS A 8 29.66 -6.97 73.22
N PRO A 9 28.67 -7.83 72.88
CA PRO A 9 28.95 -9.11 72.27
C PRO A 9 29.43 -8.91 70.83
N ALA A 10 30.59 -9.49 70.51
CA ALA A 10 31.10 -9.57 69.15
C ALA A 10 30.08 -10.30 68.26
N THR A 11 29.70 -9.67 67.15
CA THR A 11 28.82 -10.26 66.14
C THR A 11 29.52 -11.48 65.54
N PRO A 12 28.89 -12.67 65.52
CA PRO A 12 29.51 -13.85 64.92
C PRO A 12 29.66 -13.65 63.41
N PRO A 13 30.75 -14.16 62.80
CA PRO A 13 30.97 -14.03 61.36
C PRO A 13 29.82 -14.71 60.62
N SER A 14 29.24 -13.97 59.66
CA SER A 14 28.17 -14.46 58.79
C SER A 14 28.71 -15.62 57.94
N HIS A 15 28.49 -16.85 58.40
CA HIS A 15 28.72 -18.04 57.59
C HIS A 15 27.66 -18.08 56.48
N ARG A 16 27.93 -17.43 55.35
CA ARG A 16 27.27 -17.76 54.08
C ARG A 16 27.62 -19.22 53.78
N THR A 17 26.64 -20.09 53.92
CA THR A 17 26.80 -21.51 53.62
C THR A 17 27.03 -21.69 52.11
N PRO A 18 28.00 -22.54 51.70
CA PRO A 18 28.42 -22.69 50.30
C PRO A 18 27.26 -23.10 49.36
N PHE A 19 26.24 -23.79 49.89
CA PHE A 19 25.03 -24.18 49.15
C PHE A 19 24.17 -23.01 48.66
N LYS A 20 24.15 -21.87 49.37
CA LYS A 20 23.39 -20.69 48.92
C LYS A 20 24.09 -19.92 47.81
N LEU A 21 25.43 -19.93 47.80
CA LEU A 21 26.23 -19.28 46.76
C LEU A 21 26.08 -20.03 45.43
N ALA A 22 26.24 -21.36 45.43
CA ALA A 22 26.12 -22.18 44.22
C ALA A 22 24.74 -22.07 43.53
N ARG A 23 23.65 -21.97 44.31
CA ARG A 23 22.30 -21.74 43.76
C ARG A 23 22.12 -20.35 43.16
N MET A 24 22.81 -19.34 43.68
CA MET A 24 22.76 -18.00 43.10
C MET A 24 23.55 -17.94 41.79
N ASP A 25 24.73 -18.56 41.75
CA ASP A 25 25.57 -18.62 40.56
C ASP A 25 24.85 -19.35 39.42
N GLN A 26 24.20 -20.48 39.72
CA GLN A 26 23.38 -21.20 38.74
C GLN A 26 22.23 -20.34 38.18
N ARG A 27 21.54 -19.57 39.03
CA ARG A 27 20.43 -18.70 38.59
C ARG A 27 20.91 -17.51 37.77
N LEU A 28 22.13 -17.02 38.03
CA LEU A 28 22.74 -15.96 37.26
C LEU A 28 23.12 -16.44 35.86
N GLU A 29 23.67 -17.66 35.76
CA GLU A 29 24.00 -18.30 34.49
C GLU A 29 22.74 -18.55 33.64
N GLU A 30 21.70 -19.15 34.23
CA GLU A 30 20.41 -19.36 33.54
C GLU A 30 19.76 -18.03 33.08
N ALA A 31 19.92 -16.95 33.86
CA ALA A 31 19.42 -15.63 33.49
C ALA A 31 20.24 -15.00 32.34
N ASN A 32 21.56 -15.20 32.34
CA ASN A 32 22.44 -14.75 31.27
C ASN A 32 22.14 -15.48 29.95
N GLU A 33 21.94 -16.79 30.00
CA GLU A 33 21.56 -17.60 28.83
C GLU A 33 20.19 -17.18 28.27
N ARG A 34 19.20 -16.95 29.14
CA ARG A 34 17.88 -16.44 28.71
C ARG A 34 18.00 -15.07 28.03
N ASN A 35 18.81 -14.17 28.58
CA ASN A 35 19.03 -12.85 28.00
C ASN A 35 19.73 -12.93 26.62
N ASP A 36 20.70 -13.82 26.44
CA ASP A 36 21.34 -14.05 25.13
C ASP A 36 20.33 -14.59 24.10
N VAL A 37 19.47 -15.52 24.51
CA VAL A 37 18.40 -16.05 23.66
C VAL A 37 17.40 -14.94 23.27
N ASP A 38 16.97 -14.13 24.23
CA ASP A 38 16.04 -13.02 23.99
C ASP A 38 16.64 -11.96 23.04
N LEU A 39 17.93 -11.64 23.19
CA LEU A 39 18.65 -10.73 22.29
C LEU A 39 18.70 -11.28 20.86
N ARG A 40 19.02 -12.58 20.70
CA ARG A 40 19.02 -13.23 19.39
C ARG A 40 17.63 -13.26 18.76
N PHE A 41 16.58 -13.52 19.55
CA PHE A 41 15.20 -13.46 19.06
C PHE A 41 14.83 -12.04 18.59
N ALA A 42 15.19 -11.01 19.36
CA ALA A 42 14.96 -9.63 18.97
C ALA A 42 15.68 -9.26 17.67
N GLU A 43 16.93 -9.70 17.49
CA GLU A 43 17.69 -9.48 16.26
C GLU A 43 17.06 -10.18 15.05
N VAL A 44 16.63 -11.44 15.22
CA VAL A 44 15.95 -12.21 14.17
C VAL A 44 14.64 -11.52 13.77
N ASN A 45 13.82 -11.08 14.74
CA ASN A 45 12.58 -10.36 14.46
C ASN A 45 12.86 -9.06 13.68
N GLN A 46 13.84 -8.25 14.10
CA GLN A 46 14.23 -7.05 13.36
C GLN A 46 14.71 -7.36 11.94
N ARG A 47 15.38 -8.50 11.73
CA ARG A 47 15.80 -8.92 10.39
C ARG A 47 14.61 -9.33 9.53
N ILE A 48 13.66 -10.07 10.09
CA ILE A 48 12.42 -10.49 9.42
C ILE A 48 11.61 -9.26 9.02
N ASP A 49 11.43 -8.30 9.92
CA ASP A 49 10.68 -7.07 9.66
C ASP A 49 11.32 -6.27 8.53
N ARG A 50 12.64 -6.11 8.55
CA ARG A 50 13.38 -5.44 7.46
C ARG A 50 13.19 -6.14 6.11
N HIS A 51 13.32 -7.47 6.07
CA HIS A 51 13.15 -8.23 4.83
C HIS A 51 11.70 -8.16 4.33
N THR A 52 10.73 -8.20 5.23
CA THR A 52 9.31 -8.09 4.90
C THR A 52 9.01 -6.73 4.28
N ASN A 53 9.52 -5.65 4.87
CA ASN A 53 9.36 -4.29 4.35
C ASN A 53 10.03 -4.12 2.98
N GLU A 54 11.23 -4.67 2.81
CA GLU A 54 11.95 -4.60 1.53
C GLU A 54 11.22 -5.37 0.42
N VAL A 55 10.75 -6.59 0.72
CA VAL A 55 9.98 -7.39 -0.25
C VAL A 55 8.68 -6.68 -0.63
N ASN A 56 7.96 -6.11 0.34
CA ASN A 56 6.74 -5.35 0.07
C ASN A 56 7.01 -4.14 -0.84
N ALA A 57 8.09 -3.40 -0.59
CA ALA A 57 8.49 -2.28 -1.45
C ALA A 57 8.78 -2.74 -2.89
N ARG A 58 9.52 -3.84 -3.06
CA ARG A 58 9.81 -4.41 -4.39
C ARG A 58 8.55 -4.91 -5.10
N ILE A 59 7.61 -5.51 -4.37
CA ILE A 59 6.30 -5.92 -4.91
C ILE A 59 5.53 -4.71 -5.42
N ASP A 60 5.51 -3.61 -4.67
CA ASP A 60 4.79 -2.40 -5.07
C ASP A 60 5.43 -1.72 -6.29
N GLU A 61 6.76 -1.73 -6.39
CA GLU A 61 7.46 -1.30 -7.61
C GLU A 61 7.12 -2.18 -8.82
N LEU A 62 7.14 -3.51 -8.64
CA LEU A 62 6.78 -4.45 -9.69
C LEU A 62 5.34 -4.24 -10.17
N LYS A 63 4.38 -4.05 -9.26
CA LYS A 63 2.98 -3.73 -9.60
C LYS A 63 2.90 -2.49 -10.47
N LYS A 64 3.58 -1.40 -10.10
CA LYS A 64 3.59 -0.15 -10.88
C LYS A 64 4.13 -0.35 -12.30
N VAL A 65 5.19 -1.14 -12.47
CA VAL A 65 5.77 -1.43 -13.79
C VAL A 65 4.82 -2.29 -14.61
N THR A 66 4.26 -3.35 -14.03
CA THR A 66 3.32 -4.25 -14.70
C THR A 66 2.06 -3.53 -15.16
N ILE A 67 1.45 -2.69 -14.32
CA ILE A 67 0.28 -1.87 -14.67
C ILE A 67 0.60 -0.95 -15.86
N LYS A 68 1.73 -0.24 -15.81
CA LYS A 68 2.15 0.64 -16.91
C LYS A 68 2.39 -0.12 -18.21
N GLY A 69 3.01 -1.31 -18.14
CA GLY A 69 3.23 -2.18 -19.30
C GLY A 69 1.91 -2.66 -19.91
N TYR A 70 0.99 -3.15 -19.07
CA TYR A 70 -0.33 -3.60 -19.48
C TYR A 70 -1.16 -2.49 -20.14
N ILE A 71 -1.23 -1.31 -19.53
CA ILE A 71 -1.91 -0.14 -20.10
C ILE A 71 -1.32 0.22 -21.47
N LYS A 72 0.02 0.20 -21.61
CA LYS A 72 0.67 0.51 -22.90
C LYS A 72 0.32 -0.50 -23.99
N LEU A 73 0.27 -1.80 -23.65
CA LEU A 73 -0.08 -2.85 -24.59
C LEU A 73 -1.51 -2.67 -25.10
N ILE A 74 -2.49 -2.52 -24.19
CA ILE A 74 -3.89 -2.34 -24.59
C ILE A 74 -4.09 -1.06 -25.39
N ARG A 75 -3.46 0.04 -24.98
CA ARG A 75 -3.54 1.31 -25.74
C ARG A 75 -2.94 1.17 -27.14
N LEU A 76 -1.87 0.39 -27.29
CA LEU A 76 -1.27 0.11 -28.59
C LEU A 76 -2.20 -0.76 -29.44
N ASP A 77 -2.78 -1.80 -28.86
CA ASP A 77 -3.72 -2.68 -29.58
C ASP A 77 -4.96 -1.90 -30.02
N ASN A 78 -5.45 -1.03 -29.15
CA ASN A 78 -6.51 -0.09 -29.45
C ASN A 78 -6.15 0.89 -30.58
N ALA A 79 -4.90 1.36 -30.64
CA ALA A 79 -4.47 2.28 -31.69
C ALA A 79 -4.25 1.58 -33.04
N LEU A 80 -3.76 0.33 -33.05
CA LEU A 80 -3.28 -0.35 -34.25
C LEU A 80 -4.28 -1.32 -34.89
N TYR A 81 -5.04 -2.06 -34.07
CA TYR A 81 -5.77 -3.26 -34.54
C TYR A 81 -7.28 -3.10 -34.53
N GLN A 82 -7.80 -1.91 -34.23
CA GLN A 82 -9.23 -1.76 -34.04
C GLN A 82 -10.04 -1.85 -35.32
N LEU A 83 -10.90 -2.86 -35.33
CA LEU A 83 -12.16 -2.81 -36.05
C LEU A 83 -13.03 -1.71 -35.39
N PRO A 84 -13.77 -0.90 -36.17
CA PRO A 84 -14.55 0.26 -35.70
C PRO A 84 -15.56 0.03 -34.55
N GLY A 85 -15.69 -1.19 -34.03
CA GLY A 85 -16.66 -1.57 -32.99
C GLY A 85 -16.10 -2.39 -31.82
N SER A 86 -14.78 -2.55 -31.67
CA SER A 86 -14.20 -3.33 -30.55
C SER A 86 -12.96 -2.64 -29.99
N LEU A 87 -13.12 -1.91 -28.89
CA LEU A 87 -12.00 -1.47 -28.04
C LEU A 87 -11.80 -2.47 -26.91
N GLU A 88 -10.55 -2.73 -26.60
CA GLU A 88 -10.18 -3.34 -25.33
C GLU A 88 -10.21 -2.30 -24.22
N GLU A 89 -10.60 -2.73 -23.02
CA GLU A 89 -10.77 -1.82 -21.91
C GLU A 89 -9.44 -1.54 -21.18
N VAL A 90 -9.14 -0.25 -20.99
CA VAL A 90 -7.91 0.20 -20.36
C VAL A 90 -8.16 0.47 -18.86
N PRO A 91 -7.39 -0.14 -17.93
CA PRO A 91 -7.52 0.21 -16.53
C PRO A 91 -7.04 1.64 -16.24
N PHE A 92 -7.45 2.20 -15.11
CA PHE A 92 -6.91 3.44 -14.58
C PHE A 92 -5.41 3.32 -14.25
N PRO A 93 -4.67 4.44 -14.14
CA PRO A 93 -3.23 4.44 -13.87
C PRO A 93 -2.81 3.76 -12.56
N ASP A 94 -3.73 3.61 -11.61
CA ASP A 94 -3.55 2.88 -10.35
C ASP A 94 -3.73 1.35 -10.51
N GLY A 95 -4.13 0.88 -11.70
CA GLY A 95 -4.43 -0.51 -12.02
C GLY A 95 -5.88 -0.91 -11.77
N THR A 96 -6.72 0.01 -11.28
CA THR A 96 -8.14 -0.24 -11.08
C THR A 96 -8.87 -0.32 -12.41
N PHE A 97 -9.73 -1.33 -12.57
CA PHE A 97 -10.67 -1.39 -13.69
C PHE A 97 -11.85 -0.42 -13.48
N PRO A 98 -12.09 0.52 -14.42
CA PRO A 98 -13.13 1.56 -14.30
C PRO A 98 -14.55 1.00 -14.26
N TRP A 99 -14.83 0.01 -15.09
CA TRP A 99 -16.19 -0.44 -15.37
C TRP A 99 -16.78 -1.25 -14.23
N GLY A 100 -18.10 -1.16 -14.09
CA GLY A 100 -18.83 -1.86 -13.04
C GLY A 100 -18.59 -1.31 -11.64
N LYS A 101 -17.71 -0.31 -11.48
CA LYS A 101 -17.50 0.41 -10.22
C LYS A 101 -18.44 1.59 -10.10
N GLU A 102 -18.96 1.77 -8.88
CA GLU A 102 -19.55 3.03 -8.47
C GLU A 102 -18.44 4.00 -8.11
N VAL A 103 -18.40 5.14 -8.78
CA VAL A 103 -17.53 6.26 -8.43
C VAL A 103 -18.39 7.39 -7.90
N GLU A 104 -17.97 7.97 -6.79
CA GLU A 104 -18.52 9.25 -6.33
C GLU A 104 -17.96 10.35 -7.23
N VAL A 105 -18.85 11.08 -7.88
CA VAL A 105 -18.50 12.13 -8.82
C VAL A 105 -18.51 13.46 -8.07
N ASP A 106 -17.40 14.18 -8.11
CA ASP A 106 -17.36 15.53 -7.53
C ASP A 106 -18.27 16.47 -8.34
N GLY A 107 -19.33 16.92 -7.69
CA GLY A 107 -20.30 17.84 -8.25
C GLY A 107 -21.25 18.33 -7.16
N PRO A 108 -22.11 19.31 -7.43
CA PRO A 108 -22.98 19.93 -6.43
C PRO A 108 -23.88 18.93 -5.68
N SER A 109 -24.13 17.78 -6.29
CA SER A 109 -25.01 16.73 -5.78
C SER A 109 -24.28 15.45 -5.36
N HIS A 110 -22.94 15.41 -5.40
CA HIS A 110 -22.10 14.22 -5.10
C HIS A 110 -22.74 12.89 -5.52
N THR A 111 -23.09 12.80 -6.80
CA THR A 111 -23.87 11.68 -7.31
C THR A 111 -22.97 10.46 -7.49
N ARG A 112 -23.39 9.30 -6.97
CA ARG A 112 -22.75 8.01 -7.26
C ARG A 112 -23.15 7.55 -8.65
N VAL A 113 -22.16 7.23 -9.46
CA VAL A 113 -22.35 6.83 -10.84
C VAL A 113 -21.63 5.52 -11.08
N LYS A 114 -22.35 4.56 -11.65
CA LYS A 114 -21.75 3.31 -12.09
C LYS A 114 -21.16 3.51 -13.47
N LEU A 115 -19.85 3.32 -13.62
CA LEU A 115 -19.19 3.54 -14.91
C LEU A 115 -19.51 2.38 -15.89
N PRO A 116 -20.02 2.69 -17.10
CA PRO A 116 -20.29 1.68 -18.13
C PRO A 116 -19.00 1.27 -18.85
N GLU A 117 -18.97 0.07 -19.41
CA GLU A 117 -17.81 -0.45 -20.17
C GLU A 117 -17.52 0.34 -21.46
N LEU A 118 -16.25 0.55 -21.78
CA LEU A 118 -15.81 1.33 -22.95
C LEU A 118 -15.38 0.44 -24.13
N ARG A 119 -16.27 -0.45 -24.58
CA ARG A 119 -15.98 -1.46 -25.61
C ARG A 119 -16.03 -0.97 -27.05
N ASN A 120 -16.50 0.24 -27.32
CA ASN A 120 -16.57 0.80 -28.68
C ASN A 120 -16.57 2.34 -28.61
N LEU A 121 -16.39 2.99 -29.77
CA LEU A 121 -16.39 4.46 -29.82
C LEU A 121 -17.75 5.05 -29.42
N GLU A 122 -18.84 4.35 -29.73
CA GLU A 122 -20.20 4.79 -29.42
C GLU A 122 -20.44 4.84 -27.90
N SER A 123 -19.91 3.90 -27.12
CA SER A 123 -20.05 3.93 -25.66
C SER A 123 -19.33 5.12 -25.04
N VAL A 124 -18.21 5.58 -25.61
CA VAL A 124 -17.54 6.83 -25.18
C VAL A 124 -18.36 8.07 -25.57
N LYS A 125 -18.98 8.07 -26.75
CA LYS A 125 -19.82 9.19 -27.22
C LYS A 125 -21.10 9.34 -26.38
N ASN A 126 -21.68 8.22 -25.99
CA ASN A 126 -22.94 8.15 -25.23
C ASN A 126 -22.76 8.28 -23.71
N LEU A 127 -21.54 8.51 -23.21
CA LEU A 127 -21.32 8.80 -21.79
C LEU A 127 -22.12 10.03 -21.38
N THR A 128 -22.88 9.86 -20.29
CA THR A 128 -23.51 10.97 -19.57
C THR A 128 -22.43 11.89 -18.99
N GLU A 129 -22.82 13.11 -18.62
CA GLU A 129 -21.89 14.05 -18.00
C GLU A 129 -21.28 13.53 -16.69
N PRO A 130 -22.04 12.91 -15.77
CA PRO A 130 -21.46 12.33 -14.56
C PRO A 130 -20.49 11.18 -14.84
N GLU A 131 -20.79 10.29 -15.80
CA GLU A 131 -19.88 9.21 -16.19
C GLU A 131 -18.61 9.75 -16.85
N THR A 132 -18.74 10.77 -17.70
CA THR A 132 -17.61 11.46 -18.33
C THR A 132 -16.68 12.06 -17.27
N PHE A 133 -17.25 12.62 -16.21
CA PHE A 133 -16.48 13.15 -15.09
C PHE A 133 -15.77 12.04 -14.31
N GLY A 134 -16.48 10.97 -13.97
CA GLY A 134 -15.89 9.83 -13.25
C GLY A 134 -14.75 9.18 -14.03
N TYR A 135 -14.91 8.98 -15.34
CA TYR A 135 -13.84 8.50 -16.21
C TYR A 135 -12.65 9.44 -16.28
N PHE A 136 -12.88 10.76 -16.40
CA PHE A 136 -11.80 11.73 -16.44
C PHE A 136 -11.00 11.72 -15.14
N GLN A 137 -11.66 11.76 -13.97
CA GLN A 137 -10.96 11.73 -12.69
C GLN A 137 -10.14 10.47 -12.49
N GLY A 138 -10.67 9.31 -12.90
CA GLY A 138 -9.93 8.05 -12.80
C GLY A 138 -8.71 7.98 -13.71
N TYR A 139 -8.79 8.46 -14.96
CA TYR A 139 -7.65 8.46 -15.88
C TYR A 139 -6.63 9.57 -15.62
N TYR A 140 -7.08 10.70 -15.08
CA TYR A 140 -6.26 11.90 -14.87
C TYR A 140 -6.38 12.41 -13.43
N PRO A 141 -5.99 11.59 -12.42
CA PRO A 141 -6.08 11.98 -11.03
C PRO A 141 -5.22 13.21 -10.77
N GLY A 142 -5.83 14.28 -10.24
CA GLY A 142 -5.16 15.54 -9.94
C GLY A 142 -5.04 16.53 -11.10
N GLU A 143 -5.46 16.18 -12.33
CA GLU A 143 -5.60 17.18 -13.39
C GLU A 143 -6.84 18.06 -13.18
N GLN A 144 -6.73 19.34 -13.53
CA GLN A 144 -7.89 20.24 -13.50
C GLN A 144 -8.94 19.79 -14.52
N MET A 145 -10.18 19.65 -14.07
CA MET A 145 -11.30 19.24 -14.90
C MET A 145 -11.56 20.26 -16.03
N PRO A 146 -11.50 19.85 -17.31
CA PRO A 146 -11.89 20.72 -18.41
C PRO A 146 -13.37 21.11 -18.31
N PRO A 147 -13.73 22.40 -18.49
CA PRO A 147 -15.11 22.83 -18.36
C PRO A 147 -16.00 22.30 -19.51
N GLN A 148 -15.42 21.99 -20.68
CA GLN A 148 -16.17 21.43 -21.80
C GLN A 148 -16.22 19.91 -21.74
N THR A 149 -17.42 19.33 -21.81
CA THR A 149 -17.64 17.87 -21.91
C THR A 149 -16.93 17.24 -23.10
N ALA A 150 -16.89 17.93 -24.24
CA ALA A 150 -16.16 17.46 -25.43
C ALA A 150 -14.66 17.25 -25.15
N ARG A 151 -14.02 18.18 -24.43
CA ARG A 151 -12.60 18.07 -24.04
C ARG A 151 -12.35 16.92 -23.08
N ARG A 152 -13.28 16.67 -22.15
CA ARG A 152 -13.22 15.52 -21.25
C ARG A 152 -13.28 14.21 -22.04
N ARG A 153 -14.19 14.10 -23.02
CA ARG A 153 -14.28 12.93 -23.91
C ARG A 153 -13.05 12.74 -24.78
N GLU A 154 -12.50 13.81 -25.37
CA GLU A 154 -11.22 13.75 -26.10
C GLU A 154 -10.09 13.17 -25.22
N LYS A 155 -10.00 13.63 -23.97
CA LYS A 155 -9.04 13.10 -23.00
C LYS A 155 -9.28 11.62 -22.69
N ILE A 156 -10.53 11.19 -22.50
CA ILE A 156 -10.86 9.77 -22.28
C ILE A 156 -10.45 8.92 -23.50
N LEU A 157 -10.73 9.38 -24.72
CA LEU A 157 -10.29 8.70 -25.95
C LEU A 157 -8.77 8.53 -25.98
N LEU A 158 -8.01 9.58 -25.64
CA LEU A 158 -6.55 9.52 -25.57
C LEU A 158 -6.06 8.52 -24.50
N ALA A 159 -6.74 8.46 -23.35
CA ALA A 159 -6.42 7.53 -22.27
C ALA A 159 -6.60 6.07 -22.70
N ILE A 160 -7.63 5.77 -23.48
CA ILE A 160 -7.90 4.41 -23.97
C ILE A 160 -7.11 4.05 -25.25
N GLY A 161 -6.28 4.95 -25.77
CA GLY A 161 -5.40 4.68 -26.91
C GLY A 161 -5.90 5.19 -28.26
N LEU A 162 -7.02 5.91 -28.29
CA LEU A 162 -7.56 6.51 -29.50
C LEU A 162 -6.99 7.93 -29.71
N GLY A 163 -6.23 8.11 -30.80
CA GLY A 163 -5.56 9.36 -31.14
C GLY A 163 -6.51 10.50 -31.57
N LYS A 164 -5.95 11.71 -31.69
CA LYS A 164 -6.68 12.93 -32.13
C LYS A 164 -7.17 12.88 -33.58
N ASP A 165 -6.70 11.91 -34.37
CA ASP A 165 -7.03 11.79 -35.80
C ASP A 165 -8.44 11.24 -36.06
N LEU A 166 -9.19 10.88 -35.01
CA LEU A 166 -10.63 10.71 -35.11
C LEU A 166 -11.30 12.09 -35.24
N HIS A 167 -11.39 12.59 -36.47
CA HIS A 167 -12.31 13.66 -36.91
C HIS A 167 -13.80 13.26 -36.78
N LEU A 168 -14.17 12.48 -35.76
CA LEU A 168 -15.47 11.85 -35.58
C LEU A 168 -16.20 12.34 -34.31
N LEU A 169 -15.78 13.49 -33.76
CA LEU A 169 -16.55 14.27 -32.76
C LEU A 169 -17.26 15.44 -33.43
#